data_AF-A0A7C5YNH0-F1
#
_entry.id   AF-A0A7C5YNH0-F1
#
_cell.length_a   1.000
_cell.length_b   1.000
_cell.length_c   1.000
_cell.angle_alpha   90.00
_cell.angle_beta   90.00
_cell.angle_gamma   90.00
#
_symmetry.space_group_name_H-M   'P 1'
#
loop_
_entity.id
_entity.type
_entity.pdbx_description
1 polymer ?
#
loop_
_entity_poly.entity_id
_entity_poly.type
_entity_poly.pdbx_seq_one_letter_code
_entity_poly.pdbx_strand_id
1 'polypeptide(L)'
;MRAWFAPLPLPAVEGRGEIVLPKVSPEDLLVVASSLREAGKRLRELTVSEIAQKLDFVARQWEHSDLPERKEALKLLPKFLPFSEPVCKRAIDALFEPLTSNRMLNLVDELLGDHRALDEFVERTLGLKRKAFGADLSFLILSGNIVGVGIWDIVFCLLCKTPVLVKPSSDEPILPSFFAQSLERFAPELASAVAVIPFESEREDLFDAAIKECDVVIAYGNDETVQAIKRKIPAKVKFIERGHKFSVAIVTKEFADERTADLLALDISRFDQRGCLSPQVCFVVERGTRGTGHEFGLKLAQALERFSDELPTNLREGEKASVTQFRLTCEMLGARVLSPPDASWTVVIWDTEHGTRDTEVKAKWQRVACSARTIHIVTVDSLDKVFEELRPLGKFLQGVAVAMDFAEAEQIVEAVGQMGASRVCPVGQLQIPPVEWSQDGKHLISDLVRWCDWEQILMPSSDLGWVEIFRGDEILGAKLRMELERFGIPFSLETDFDPIDPMRPLIVIRVPAQRESEAKNAVAEISV
;
A
#
# COMPACT_ATOMS: atom_id res chain seq x y z
N MET A 1 -14.65 19.21 -19.63
CA MET A 1 -14.87 18.99 -18.17
C MET A 1 -13.60 19.29 -17.38
N ARG A 2 -13.67 19.77 -16.12
CA ARG A 2 -12.48 20.02 -15.30
C ARG A 2 -11.90 18.70 -14.76
N ALA A 3 -10.70 18.34 -15.19
CA ALA A 3 -9.96 17.18 -14.67
C ALA A 3 -8.97 17.60 -13.56
N TRP A 4 -9.40 18.53 -12.71
CA TRP A 4 -8.67 18.96 -11.53
C TRP A 4 -9.65 19.37 -10.44
N PHE A 5 -9.17 19.44 -9.21
CA PHE A 5 -9.89 19.97 -8.07
C PHE A 5 -8.91 20.80 -7.23
N ALA A 6 -9.29 22.01 -6.86
CA ALA A 6 -8.48 22.81 -5.95
C ALA A 6 -9.40 23.64 -5.06
N PRO A 7 -9.03 23.87 -3.80
CA PRO A 7 -9.80 24.72 -2.89
C PRO A 7 -9.79 26.20 -3.29
N LEU A 8 -9.06 26.56 -4.36
CA LEU A 8 -8.92 27.90 -4.91
C LEU A 8 -9.09 27.85 -6.43
N PRO A 9 -9.62 28.91 -7.06
CA PRO A 9 -9.79 28.97 -8.51
C PRO A 9 -8.42 29.01 -9.20
N LEU A 10 -8.21 28.11 -10.16
CA LEU A 10 -7.03 28.09 -11.02
C LEU A 10 -7.42 28.44 -12.46
N PRO A 11 -6.59 29.20 -13.20
CA PRO A 11 -6.85 29.48 -14.61
C PRO A 11 -6.83 28.19 -15.43
N ALA A 12 -7.62 28.13 -16.49
CA ALA A 12 -7.72 26.97 -17.37
C ALA A 12 -6.95 27.20 -18.69
N VAL A 13 -6.40 26.13 -19.27
CA VAL A 13 -5.85 26.13 -20.64
C VAL A 13 -6.75 25.31 -21.57
N GLU A 14 -6.65 25.56 -22.88
CA GLU A 14 -7.22 24.68 -23.90
C GLU A 14 -6.80 23.23 -23.63
N GLY A 15 -7.79 22.35 -23.51
CA GLY A 15 -7.63 21.01 -22.94
C GLY A 15 -7.24 19.93 -23.95
N ARG A 16 -6.97 18.70 -23.46
CA ARG A 16 -6.85 17.51 -24.31
C ARG A 16 -8.23 16.88 -24.51
N GLY A 17 -8.85 17.15 -25.66
CA GLY A 17 -10.14 16.54 -26.03
C GLY A 17 -11.29 17.03 -25.14
N GLU A 18 -11.95 16.09 -24.45
CA GLU A 18 -13.15 16.36 -23.62
C GLU A 18 -12.85 16.91 -22.21
N ILE A 19 -11.58 16.93 -21.81
CA ILE A 19 -11.14 17.47 -20.51
C ILE A 19 -10.34 18.75 -20.67
N VAL A 20 -10.44 19.61 -19.67
CA VAL A 20 -9.68 20.85 -19.51
C VAL A 20 -8.64 20.60 -18.42
N LEU A 21 -7.45 21.21 -18.56
CA LEU A 21 -6.37 21.15 -17.58
C LEU A 21 -6.10 22.56 -17.01
N PRO A 22 -5.62 22.66 -15.75
CA PRO A 22 -5.29 23.94 -15.15
C PRO A 22 -3.96 24.47 -15.69
N LYS A 23 -3.84 25.80 -15.81
CA LYS A 23 -2.56 26.49 -15.96
C LYS A 23 -2.04 26.77 -14.56
N VAL A 24 -0.92 26.13 -14.18
CA VAL A 24 -0.39 26.24 -12.82
C VAL A 24 1.04 26.75 -12.86
N SER A 25 1.30 27.78 -12.05
CA SER A 25 2.64 28.30 -11.73
C SER A 25 3.14 27.73 -10.40
N PRO A 26 4.46 27.79 -10.12
CA PRO A 26 5.00 27.46 -8.80
C PRO A 26 4.31 28.27 -7.68
N GLU A 27 4.03 29.55 -7.91
CA GLU A 27 3.34 30.40 -6.93
C GLU A 27 1.93 29.88 -6.61
N ASP A 28 1.19 29.42 -7.62
CA ASP A 28 -0.14 28.83 -7.41
C ASP A 28 -0.05 27.58 -6.52
N LEU A 29 0.96 26.73 -6.69
CA LEU A 29 1.17 25.54 -5.85
C LEU A 29 1.51 25.90 -4.40
N LEU A 30 2.31 26.94 -4.18
CA LEU A 30 2.61 27.43 -2.82
C LEU A 30 1.34 27.94 -2.13
N VAL A 31 0.49 28.66 -2.86
CA VAL A 31 -0.79 29.15 -2.34
C VAL A 31 -1.74 27.98 -2.03
N VAL A 32 -1.81 26.97 -2.92
CA VAL A 32 -2.60 25.75 -2.68
C VAL A 32 -2.07 25.00 -1.45
N ALA A 33 -0.76 24.80 -1.34
CA ALA A 33 -0.15 24.10 -0.20
C ALA A 33 -0.44 24.82 1.13
N SER A 34 -0.35 26.15 1.15
CA SER A 34 -0.71 26.98 2.30
C SER A 34 -2.20 26.82 2.67
N SER A 35 -3.09 26.84 1.68
CA SER A 35 -4.52 26.61 1.87
C SER A 35 -4.82 25.21 2.45
N LEU A 36 -4.14 24.18 1.94
CA LEU A 36 -4.26 22.81 2.44
C LEU A 36 -3.77 22.67 3.89
N ARG A 37 -2.64 23.30 4.25
CA ARG A 37 -2.13 23.31 5.63
C ARG A 37 -3.11 23.99 6.59
N GLU A 38 -3.75 25.08 6.16
CA GLU A 38 -4.80 25.74 6.94
C GLU A 38 -6.05 24.87 7.06
N ALA A 39 -6.46 24.19 5.98
CA ALA A 39 -7.53 23.20 6.03
C ALA A 39 -7.20 22.02 6.96
N GLY A 40 -5.93 21.62 7.06
CA GLY A 40 -5.46 20.63 8.01
C GLY A 40 -5.74 20.98 9.47
N LYS A 41 -5.74 22.27 9.84
CA LYS A 41 -6.14 22.70 11.19
C LYS A 41 -7.61 22.36 11.46
N ARG A 42 -8.50 22.68 10.52
CA ARG A 42 -9.94 22.35 10.60
C ARG A 42 -10.20 20.85 10.54
N LEU A 43 -9.47 20.13 9.68
CA LEU A 43 -9.56 18.67 9.58
C LEU A 43 -9.23 18.00 10.92
N ARG A 44 -8.27 18.56 11.67
CA ARG A 44 -7.88 18.05 13.00
C ARG A 44 -8.92 18.27 14.10
N GLU A 45 -9.86 19.21 13.90
CA GLU A 45 -10.98 19.45 14.83
C GLU A 45 -12.06 18.38 14.71
N LEU A 46 -12.17 17.70 13.56
CA LEU A 46 -13.06 16.55 13.39
C LEU A 46 -12.50 15.33 14.11
N THR A 47 -13.38 14.54 14.70
CA THR A 47 -13.02 13.20 15.19
C THR A 47 -12.77 12.25 14.02
N VAL A 48 -11.91 11.25 14.21
CA VAL A 48 -11.69 10.23 13.17
C VAL A 48 -12.98 9.48 12.81
N SER A 49 -13.87 9.29 13.78
CA SER A 49 -15.20 8.72 13.57
C SER A 49 -16.07 9.57 12.64
N GLU A 50 -16.08 10.90 12.78
CA GLU A 50 -16.81 11.79 11.88
C GLU A 50 -16.20 11.77 10.46
N ILE A 51 -14.87 11.74 10.35
CA ILE A 51 -14.17 11.62 9.05
C ILE A 51 -14.58 10.32 8.37
N ALA A 52 -14.53 9.19 9.09
CA ALA A 52 -14.91 7.88 8.56
C ALA A 52 -16.37 7.82 8.11
N GLN A 53 -17.30 8.41 8.88
CA GLN A 53 -18.72 8.48 8.51
C GLN A 53 -18.96 9.31 7.25
N LYS A 54 -18.28 10.45 7.12
CA LYS A 54 -18.36 11.30 5.92
C LYS A 54 -17.80 10.60 4.68
N LEU A 55 -16.67 9.90 4.83
CA LEU A 55 -16.07 9.11 3.73
C LEU A 55 -16.95 7.93 3.31
N ASP A 56 -17.55 7.22 4.26
CA ASP A 56 -18.53 6.15 4.01
C ASP A 56 -19.74 6.69 3.24
N PHE A 57 -20.29 7.82 3.68
CA PHE A 57 -21.40 8.45 2.99
C PHE A 57 -21.08 8.78 1.52
N VAL A 58 -19.89 9.35 1.26
CA VAL A 58 -19.40 9.65 -0.10
C VAL A 58 -19.22 8.37 -0.90
N ALA A 59 -18.60 7.33 -0.32
CA ALA A 59 -18.40 6.03 -0.99
C ALA A 59 -19.72 5.39 -1.42
N ARG A 60 -20.76 5.43 -0.57
CA ARG A 60 -22.10 4.94 -0.93
C ARG A 60 -22.72 5.72 -2.10
N GLN A 61 -22.44 7.02 -2.23
CA GLN A 61 -22.90 7.76 -3.40
C GLN A 61 -22.32 7.20 -4.70
N TRP A 62 -21.07 6.72 -4.66
CA TRP A 62 -20.44 6.07 -5.81
C TRP A 62 -21.02 4.70 -6.14
N GLU A 63 -21.80 4.06 -5.27
CA GLU A 63 -22.54 2.83 -5.61
C GLU A 63 -23.78 3.13 -6.47
N HIS A 64 -24.30 4.35 -6.41
CA HIS A 64 -25.48 4.75 -7.16
C HIS A 64 -25.14 5.07 -8.63
N SER A 65 -25.82 4.38 -9.55
CA SER A 65 -25.61 4.55 -11.00
C SER A 65 -25.99 5.95 -11.52
N ASP A 66 -26.78 6.71 -10.76
CA ASP A 66 -27.26 8.02 -11.16
C ASP A 66 -26.37 9.18 -10.75
N LEU A 67 -25.36 8.95 -9.89
CA LEU A 67 -24.36 9.94 -9.49
C LEU A 67 -23.70 10.57 -10.75
N PRO A 68 -23.74 11.90 -10.92
CA PRO A 68 -23.17 12.57 -12.09
C PRO A 68 -21.68 12.26 -12.31
N GLU A 69 -20.89 12.28 -11.24
CA GLU A 69 -19.46 11.98 -11.24
C GLU A 69 -19.19 10.55 -11.74
N ARG A 70 -19.97 9.56 -11.28
CA ARG A 70 -19.85 8.17 -11.73
C ARG A 70 -20.21 8.01 -13.20
N LYS A 71 -21.32 8.61 -13.63
CA LYS A 71 -21.77 8.56 -15.04
C LYS A 71 -20.70 9.09 -15.97
N GLU A 72 -20.11 10.24 -15.64
CA GLU A 72 -19.08 10.79 -16.50
C GLU A 72 -17.76 10.01 -16.39
N ALA A 73 -17.39 9.50 -15.20
CA ALA A 73 -16.25 8.59 -15.06
C ALA A 73 -16.35 7.39 -16.01
N LEU A 74 -17.51 6.71 -16.04
CA LEU A 74 -17.73 5.56 -16.92
C LEU A 74 -17.67 5.92 -18.42
N LYS A 75 -18.08 7.13 -18.79
CA LYS A 75 -17.99 7.63 -20.17
C LYS A 75 -16.56 7.99 -20.57
N LEU A 76 -15.76 8.56 -19.65
CA LEU A 76 -14.44 9.09 -19.97
C LEU A 76 -13.31 8.08 -19.74
N LEU A 77 -13.36 7.26 -18.69
CA LEU A 77 -12.28 6.31 -18.37
C LEU A 77 -11.87 5.42 -19.54
N PRO A 78 -12.79 4.81 -20.33
CA PRO A 78 -12.41 4.01 -21.51
C PRO A 78 -11.69 4.77 -22.63
N LYS A 79 -11.72 6.11 -22.60
CA LYS A 79 -11.01 6.96 -23.56
C LYS A 79 -9.55 7.22 -23.13
N PHE A 80 -9.30 7.18 -21.82
CA PHE A 80 -7.99 7.48 -21.22
C PHE A 80 -7.22 6.21 -20.88
N LEU A 81 -7.92 5.17 -20.44
CA LEU A 81 -7.36 3.88 -20.06
C LEU A 81 -7.74 2.79 -21.08
N PRO A 82 -6.91 1.75 -21.24
CA PRO A 82 -7.17 0.63 -22.15
C PRO A 82 -8.17 -0.39 -21.56
N PHE A 83 -9.22 0.10 -20.87
CA PHE A 83 -10.28 -0.71 -20.27
C PHE A 83 -11.62 -0.42 -20.94
N SER A 84 -12.47 -1.45 -21.05
CA SER A 84 -13.84 -1.27 -21.49
C SER A 84 -14.71 -0.69 -20.37
N GLU A 85 -15.87 -0.14 -20.72
CA GLU A 85 -16.82 0.38 -19.73
C GLU A 85 -17.22 -0.67 -18.66
N PRO A 86 -17.53 -1.95 -19.00
CA PRO A 86 -17.80 -2.98 -17.99
C PRO A 86 -16.66 -3.19 -16.98
N VAL A 87 -15.41 -3.17 -17.45
CA VAL A 87 -14.22 -3.28 -16.59
C VAL A 87 -14.11 -2.06 -15.68
N CYS A 88 -14.25 -0.85 -16.22
CA CYS A 88 -14.26 0.39 -15.44
C CYS A 88 -15.38 0.38 -14.39
N LYS A 89 -16.56 -0.12 -14.72
CA LYS A 89 -17.69 -0.23 -13.79
C LYS A 89 -17.36 -1.13 -12.60
N ARG A 90 -16.86 -2.36 -12.87
CA ARG A 90 -16.45 -3.29 -11.80
C ARG A 90 -15.32 -2.73 -10.95
N ALA A 91 -14.37 -2.04 -11.56
CA ALA A 91 -13.27 -1.41 -10.85
C ALA A 91 -13.74 -0.32 -9.89
N ILE A 92 -14.66 0.56 -10.32
CA ILE A 92 -15.26 1.57 -9.45
C ILE A 92 -16.02 0.91 -8.30
N ASP A 93 -16.82 -0.13 -8.58
CA ASP A 93 -17.56 -0.84 -7.52
C ASP A 93 -16.61 -1.41 -6.47
N ALA A 94 -15.57 -2.14 -6.90
CA ALA A 94 -14.56 -2.72 -6.00
C ALA A 94 -13.74 -1.67 -5.23
N LEU A 95 -13.62 -0.46 -5.76
CA LEU A 95 -12.89 0.63 -5.13
C LEU A 95 -13.66 1.26 -3.96
N PHE A 96 -14.99 1.41 -4.09
CA PHE A 96 -15.80 2.13 -3.11
C PHE A 96 -16.53 1.21 -2.12
N GLU A 97 -16.95 0.00 -2.52
CA GLU A 97 -17.67 -0.95 -1.66
C GLU A 97 -16.97 -1.23 -0.31
N PRO A 98 -15.62 -1.34 -0.21
CA PRO A 98 -14.96 -1.62 1.06
C PRO A 98 -14.94 -0.44 2.05
N LEU A 99 -15.22 0.78 1.59
CA LEU A 99 -15.02 2.03 2.35
C LEU A 99 -16.19 2.33 3.30
N THR A 100 -16.48 1.38 4.19
CA THR A 100 -17.49 1.56 5.26
C THR A 100 -16.85 2.17 6.52
N SER A 101 -17.61 2.95 7.27
CA SER A 101 -17.13 3.59 8.50
C SER A 101 -16.61 2.56 9.50
N ASN A 102 -17.33 1.45 9.68
CA ASN A 102 -16.93 0.38 10.59
C ASN A 102 -15.60 -0.27 10.18
N ARG A 103 -15.41 -0.59 8.88
CA ARG A 103 -14.14 -1.16 8.40
C ARG A 103 -12.99 -0.18 8.54
N MET A 104 -13.18 1.09 8.18
CA MET A 104 -12.15 2.12 8.31
C MET A 104 -11.73 2.32 9.77
N LEU A 105 -12.68 2.36 10.71
CA LEU A 105 -12.35 2.50 12.13
C LEU A 105 -11.65 1.27 12.70
N ASN A 106 -12.14 0.06 12.38
CA ASN A 106 -11.48 -1.18 12.77
C ASN A 106 -10.05 -1.28 12.23
N LEU A 107 -9.82 -0.83 11.00
CA LEU A 107 -8.48 -0.76 10.42
C LEU A 107 -7.58 0.20 11.20
N VAL A 108 -8.07 1.37 11.59
CA VAL A 108 -7.29 2.31 12.42
C VAL A 108 -7.03 1.71 13.81
N ASP A 109 -8.02 1.05 14.42
CA ASP A 109 -7.86 0.35 15.69
C ASP A 109 -6.81 -0.77 15.61
N GLU A 110 -6.83 -1.58 14.55
CA GLU A 110 -5.84 -2.63 14.31
C GLU A 110 -4.42 -2.06 14.23
N LEU A 111 -4.25 -0.95 13.50
CA LEU A 111 -2.94 -0.38 13.21
C LEU A 111 -2.39 0.51 14.33
N LEU A 112 -3.27 1.22 15.06
CA LEU A 112 -2.89 2.23 16.05
C LEU A 112 -3.27 1.85 17.49
N GLY A 113 -4.01 0.76 17.67
CA GLY A 113 -4.52 0.25 18.95
C GLY A 113 -5.87 0.87 19.38
N ASP A 114 -6.09 2.14 19.07
CA ASP A 114 -7.35 2.87 19.30
C ASP A 114 -7.42 4.06 18.34
N HIS A 115 -8.47 4.16 17.53
CA HIS A 115 -8.66 5.21 16.55
C HIS A 115 -8.78 6.60 17.18
N ARG A 116 -9.22 6.68 18.43
CA ARG A 116 -9.24 7.94 19.21
C ARG A 116 -7.84 8.48 19.47
N ALA A 117 -6.79 7.68 19.28
CA ALA A 117 -5.42 8.16 19.34
C ALA A 117 -5.11 9.26 18.31
N LEU A 118 -5.91 9.41 17.24
CA LEU A 118 -5.81 10.53 16.29
C LEU A 118 -6.57 11.79 16.76
N ASP A 119 -7.41 11.65 17.78
CA ASP A 119 -8.26 12.71 18.34
C ASP A 119 -7.64 13.26 19.64
N GLU A 120 -7.19 12.38 20.53
CA GLU A 120 -6.76 12.70 21.88
C GLU A 120 -5.61 11.82 22.39
N PHE A 121 -5.11 12.13 23.58
CA PHE A 121 -4.13 11.30 24.27
C PHE A 121 -4.86 10.12 24.93
N VAL A 122 -4.71 8.92 24.34
CA VAL A 122 -5.31 7.68 24.84
C VAL A 122 -4.38 6.99 25.83
N GLU A 123 -4.97 6.26 26.78
CA GLU A 123 -4.22 5.48 27.77
C GLU A 123 -3.45 4.32 27.13
N ARG A 124 -2.24 4.09 27.64
CA ARG A 124 -1.37 2.95 27.35
C ARG A 124 -1.07 2.23 28.68
N THR A 125 -0.42 1.07 28.60
CA THR A 125 0.11 0.34 29.76
C THR A 125 0.95 1.26 30.66
N LEU A 126 0.86 1.04 31.98
CA LEU A 126 1.64 1.75 33.02
C LEU A 126 1.33 3.25 33.17
N GLY A 127 0.11 3.69 32.84
CA GLY A 127 -0.32 5.09 33.06
C GLY A 127 0.32 6.10 32.10
N LEU A 128 1.00 5.61 31.06
CA LEU A 128 1.46 6.42 29.94
C LEU A 128 0.29 6.76 29.05
N LYS A 129 0.27 7.99 28.53
CA LYS A 129 -0.67 8.36 27.47
C LYS A 129 0.05 8.50 26.15
N ARG A 130 -0.66 8.35 25.04
CA ARG A 130 -0.09 8.62 23.72
C ARG A 130 -1.10 9.17 22.74
N LYS A 131 -0.62 9.96 21.78
CA LYS A 131 -1.42 10.50 20.69
C LYS A 131 -0.69 10.35 19.37
N ALA A 132 -1.40 9.91 18.33
CA ALA A 132 -0.94 9.89 16.96
C ALA A 132 -1.24 11.24 16.28
N PHE A 133 -0.30 11.71 15.46
CA PHE A 133 -0.41 12.91 14.66
C PHE A 133 -0.10 12.57 13.22
N GLY A 134 -1.02 12.82 12.30
CA GLY A 134 -0.73 12.77 10.87
C GLY A 134 0.28 13.85 10.43
N ALA A 135 0.81 13.69 9.22
CA ALA A 135 1.61 14.73 8.55
C ALA A 135 0.79 16.01 8.31
N ASP A 136 1.47 17.17 8.24
CA ASP A 136 0.80 18.45 7.99
C ASP A 136 0.41 18.64 6.52
N LEU A 137 1.17 18.06 5.59
CA LEU A 137 0.81 17.96 4.18
C LEU A 137 1.48 16.75 3.51
N SER A 138 0.69 15.95 2.79
CA SER A 138 1.17 14.89 1.91
C SER A 138 1.12 15.29 0.44
N PHE A 139 2.11 14.85 -0.34
CA PHE A 139 2.09 14.91 -1.80
C PHE A 139 2.01 13.51 -2.41
N LEU A 140 0.92 13.22 -3.09
CA LEU A 140 0.60 11.93 -3.70
C LEU A 140 0.78 12.00 -5.22
N ILE A 141 1.65 11.16 -5.77
CA ILE A 141 1.94 11.07 -7.20
C ILE A 141 1.43 9.72 -7.70
N LEU A 142 0.46 9.75 -8.61
CA LEU A 142 -0.27 8.56 -9.04
C LEU A 142 0.24 8.01 -10.38
N SER A 143 0.17 6.68 -10.53
CA SER A 143 0.28 6.00 -11.82
C SER A 143 -1.10 5.85 -12.47
N GLY A 144 -1.13 5.68 -13.79
CA GLY A 144 -2.39 5.52 -14.56
C GLY A 144 -2.55 4.15 -15.20
N ASN A 145 -2.03 3.10 -14.56
CA ASN A 145 -2.07 1.73 -15.10
C ASN A 145 -3.36 0.97 -14.79
N ILE A 146 -4.09 1.34 -13.73
CA ILE A 146 -5.41 0.79 -13.37
C ILE A 146 -6.37 1.93 -13.01
N VAL A 147 -7.67 1.63 -12.98
CA VAL A 147 -8.72 2.60 -12.61
C VAL A 147 -8.59 2.93 -11.12
N GLY A 148 -8.50 4.23 -10.80
CA GLY A 148 -8.64 4.73 -9.42
C GLY A 148 -7.47 4.49 -8.47
N VAL A 149 -6.26 4.32 -9.01
CA VAL A 149 -5.04 4.29 -8.20
C VAL A 149 -5.03 5.49 -7.24
N GLY A 150 -4.81 5.23 -5.96
CA GLY A 150 -4.62 6.26 -4.93
C GLY A 150 -5.89 6.85 -4.33
N ILE A 151 -7.10 6.43 -4.71
CA ILE A 151 -8.32 6.85 -3.99
C ILE A 151 -8.27 6.40 -2.53
N TRP A 152 -7.86 5.16 -2.26
CA TRP A 152 -7.64 4.69 -0.89
C TRP A 152 -6.54 5.47 -0.18
N ASP A 153 -5.49 5.92 -0.87
CA ASP A 153 -4.44 6.73 -0.25
C ASP A 153 -4.95 8.11 0.18
N ILE A 154 -5.82 8.73 -0.63
CA ILE A 154 -6.51 9.99 -0.27
C ILE A 154 -7.39 9.75 0.98
N VAL A 155 -8.16 8.68 1.00
CA VAL A 155 -8.99 8.27 2.15
C VAL A 155 -8.13 8.08 3.40
N PHE A 156 -7.01 7.36 3.31
CA PHE A 156 -6.09 7.12 4.42
C PHE A 156 -5.41 8.41 4.90
N CYS A 157 -5.05 9.32 4.00
CA CYS A 157 -4.56 10.65 4.36
C CYS A 157 -5.62 11.41 5.19
N LEU A 158 -6.86 11.45 4.72
CA LEU A 158 -7.95 12.12 5.44
C LEU A 158 -8.23 11.48 6.81
N LEU A 159 -8.25 10.15 6.91
CA LEU A 159 -8.38 9.44 8.19
C LEU A 159 -7.23 9.78 9.14
N CYS A 160 -6.00 9.92 8.65
CA CYS A 160 -4.86 10.36 9.45
C CYS A 160 -4.88 11.86 9.77
N LYS A 161 -5.92 12.60 9.36
CA LYS A 161 -6.04 14.05 9.49
C LYS A 161 -4.93 14.81 8.74
N THR A 162 -4.49 14.24 7.63
CA THR A 162 -3.43 14.74 6.76
C THR A 162 -4.04 15.28 5.46
N PRO A 163 -3.96 16.61 5.22
CA PRO A 163 -4.27 17.18 3.92
C PRO A 163 -3.38 16.59 2.82
N VAL A 164 -3.91 16.52 1.60
CA VAL A 164 -3.21 15.87 0.48
C VAL A 164 -3.29 16.70 -0.81
N LEU A 165 -2.12 16.97 -1.36
CA LEU A 165 -1.94 17.41 -2.74
C LEU A 165 -1.73 16.17 -3.62
N VAL A 166 -2.49 16.05 -4.69
CA VAL A 166 -2.47 14.90 -5.60
C VAL A 166 -2.06 15.37 -6.98
N LYS A 167 -0.99 14.78 -7.53
CA LYS A 167 -0.64 14.84 -8.95
C LYS A 167 -1.16 13.55 -9.60
N PRO A 168 -2.31 13.58 -10.29
CA PRO A 168 -2.80 12.40 -11.01
C PRO A 168 -1.92 12.09 -12.22
N SER A 169 -2.02 10.86 -12.73
CA SER A 169 -1.36 10.48 -13.98
C SER A 169 -1.99 11.18 -15.17
N SER A 170 -1.20 11.49 -16.20
CA SER A 170 -1.73 11.94 -17.50
C SER A 170 -2.57 10.87 -18.20
N ASP A 171 -2.36 9.59 -17.86
CA ASP A 171 -3.13 8.46 -18.39
C ASP A 171 -4.46 8.25 -17.65
N GLU A 172 -4.61 8.81 -16.44
CA GLU A 172 -5.85 8.78 -15.66
C GLU A 172 -5.99 10.08 -14.84
N PRO A 173 -6.38 11.20 -15.48
CA PRO A 173 -6.46 12.49 -14.80
C PRO A 173 -7.83 12.75 -14.13
N ILE A 174 -8.75 11.80 -14.17
CA ILE A 174 -10.17 12.06 -14.03
C ILE A 174 -10.72 11.63 -12.67
N LEU A 175 -10.51 10.37 -12.28
CA LEU A 175 -11.21 9.79 -11.14
C LEU A 175 -10.84 10.44 -9.80
N PRO A 176 -9.56 10.78 -9.50
CA PRO A 176 -9.22 11.56 -8.32
C PRO A 176 -9.93 12.91 -8.26
N SER A 177 -10.06 13.58 -9.41
CA SER A 177 -10.75 14.88 -9.50
C SER A 177 -12.25 14.74 -9.24
N PHE A 178 -12.89 13.69 -9.76
CA PHE A 178 -14.29 13.41 -9.47
C PHE A 178 -14.54 12.97 -8.04
N PHE A 179 -13.64 12.19 -7.46
CA PHE A 179 -13.72 11.85 -6.05
C PHE A 179 -13.67 13.12 -5.18
N ALA A 180 -12.75 14.04 -5.47
CA ALA A 180 -12.68 15.32 -4.78
C ALA A 180 -13.93 16.21 -4.99
N GLN A 181 -14.52 16.22 -6.19
CA GLN A 181 -15.80 16.91 -6.44
C GLN A 181 -16.97 16.27 -5.68
N SER A 182 -16.97 14.94 -5.52
CA SER A 182 -17.96 14.24 -4.70
C SER A 182 -17.78 14.56 -3.20
N LEU A 183 -16.53 14.70 -2.72
CA LEU A 183 -16.25 15.22 -1.38
C LEU A 183 -16.80 16.64 -1.24
N GLU A 184 -16.60 17.53 -2.21
CA GLU A 184 -17.13 18.91 -2.14
C GLU A 184 -18.65 18.92 -2.01
N ARG A 185 -19.35 18.05 -2.74
CA ARG A 185 -20.82 17.96 -2.70
C ARG A 185 -21.35 17.42 -1.38
N PHE A 186 -20.70 16.40 -0.80
CA PHE A 186 -21.29 15.60 0.28
C PHE A 186 -20.55 15.70 1.62
N ALA A 187 -19.29 16.14 1.62
CA ALA A 187 -18.42 16.29 2.77
C ALA A 187 -17.44 17.49 2.57
N PRO A 188 -17.94 18.72 2.40
CA PRO A 188 -17.13 19.88 2.02
C PRO A 188 -15.97 20.17 2.98
N GLU A 189 -16.10 19.79 4.26
CA GLU A 189 -15.04 19.94 5.25
C GLU A 189 -13.82 19.08 4.89
N LEU A 190 -14.03 17.86 4.39
CA LEU A 190 -12.96 16.98 3.92
C LEU A 190 -12.41 17.45 2.57
N ALA A 191 -13.28 17.91 1.67
CA ALA A 191 -12.89 18.40 0.35
C ALA A 191 -11.87 19.54 0.45
N SER A 192 -12.01 20.42 1.44
CA SER A 192 -11.08 21.54 1.66
C SER A 192 -9.63 21.11 1.95
N ALA A 193 -9.42 19.86 2.37
CA ALA A 193 -8.11 19.27 2.66
C ALA A 193 -7.55 18.44 1.49
N VAL A 194 -8.19 18.47 0.31
CA VAL A 194 -7.75 17.75 -0.89
C VAL A 194 -7.53 18.75 -2.03
N ALA A 195 -6.42 18.60 -2.75
CA ALA A 195 -6.24 19.24 -4.06
C ALA A 195 -5.76 18.19 -5.07
N VAL A 196 -6.36 18.15 -6.24
CA VAL A 196 -5.97 17.32 -7.38
C VAL A 196 -5.53 18.23 -8.50
N ILE A 197 -4.22 18.31 -8.75
CA ILE A 197 -3.62 19.24 -9.70
C ILE A 197 -2.80 18.46 -10.72
N PRO A 198 -3.33 18.18 -11.91
CA PRO A 198 -2.52 17.63 -13.00
C PRO A 198 -1.53 18.67 -13.50
N PHE A 199 -0.29 18.24 -13.68
CA PHE A 199 0.74 18.96 -14.42
C PHE A 199 1.67 17.94 -15.08
N GLU A 200 2.45 18.38 -16.06
CA GLU A 200 3.40 17.54 -16.80
C GLU A 200 4.55 17.07 -15.90
N SER A 201 5.15 15.91 -16.19
CA SER A 201 6.26 15.38 -15.39
C SER A 201 7.58 16.14 -15.64
N GLU A 202 7.68 16.80 -16.78
CA GLU A 202 8.80 17.63 -17.22
C GLU A 202 8.85 18.99 -16.49
N ARG A 203 7.75 19.39 -15.83
CA ARG A 203 7.68 20.62 -15.03
C ARG A 203 8.34 20.43 -13.66
N GLU A 204 9.66 20.34 -13.68
CA GLU A 204 10.48 20.20 -12.47
C GLU A 204 10.28 21.35 -11.49
N ASP A 205 10.02 22.56 -11.98
CA ASP A 205 9.71 23.74 -11.16
C ASP A 205 8.44 23.54 -10.30
N LEU A 206 7.40 22.91 -10.85
CA LEU A 206 6.18 22.59 -10.13
C LEU A 206 6.38 21.44 -9.14
N PHE A 207 7.13 20.42 -9.55
CA PHE A 207 7.48 19.30 -8.68
C PHE A 207 8.29 19.80 -7.47
N ASP A 208 9.31 20.63 -7.70
CA ASP A 208 10.15 21.19 -6.65
C ASP A 208 9.38 22.12 -5.72
N ALA A 209 8.41 22.88 -6.23
CA ALA A 209 7.50 23.69 -5.41
C ALA A 209 6.64 22.80 -4.51
N ALA A 210 6.08 21.71 -5.03
CA ALA A 210 5.25 20.80 -4.25
C ALA A 210 6.04 20.07 -3.14
N ILE A 211 7.19 19.47 -3.45
CA ILE A 211 7.95 18.68 -2.47
C ILE A 211 8.50 19.52 -1.31
N LYS A 212 8.80 20.81 -1.54
CA LYS A 212 9.33 21.72 -0.50
C LYS A 212 8.29 22.01 0.58
N GLU A 213 7.02 21.96 0.21
CA GLU A 213 5.91 22.28 1.10
C GLU A 213 5.32 21.07 1.82
N CYS A 214 5.79 19.85 1.54
CA CYS A 214 5.18 18.61 2.05
C CYS A 214 6.10 17.86 3.02
N ASP A 215 5.52 17.16 3.99
CA ASP A 215 6.25 16.36 4.98
C ASP A 215 6.36 14.89 4.56
N VAL A 216 5.42 14.44 3.72
CA VAL A 216 5.36 13.09 3.18
C VAL A 216 5.15 13.15 1.66
N VAL A 217 5.90 12.34 0.91
CA VAL A 217 5.70 12.12 -0.51
C VAL A 217 5.39 10.64 -0.73
N ILE A 218 4.25 10.35 -1.34
CA ILE A 218 3.83 9.00 -1.73
C ILE A 218 3.91 8.94 -3.25
N ALA A 219 4.72 8.04 -3.81
CA ALA A 219 4.93 7.98 -5.26
C ALA A 219 4.74 6.58 -5.82
N TYR A 220 3.81 6.48 -6.76
CA TYR A 220 3.62 5.32 -7.63
C TYR A 220 4.43 5.48 -8.91
N GLY A 221 5.06 4.39 -9.35
CA GLY A 221 5.76 4.36 -10.63
C GLY A 221 6.56 3.09 -10.83
N ASN A 222 7.18 2.98 -12.01
CA ASN A 222 8.24 2.00 -12.19
C ASN A 222 9.48 2.40 -11.36
N ASP A 223 10.42 1.46 -11.25
CA ASP A 223 11.62 1.64 -10.43
C ASP A 223 12.44 2.86 -10.86
N GLU A 224 12.52 3.14 -12.16
CA GLU A 224 13.22 4.30 -12.70
C GLU A 224 12.58 5.62 -12.22
N THR A 225 11.25 5.71 -12.29
CA THR A 225 10.49 6.89 -11.84
C THR A 225 10.63 7.08 -10.34
N VAL A 226 10.45 6.02 -9.56
CA VAL A 226 10.58 6.06 -8.10
C VAL A 226 12.00 6.49 -7.71
N GLN A 227 13.03 5.94 -8.36
CA GLN A 227 14.42 6.35 -8.11
C GLN A 227 14.67 7.82 -8.47
N ALA A 228 14.14 8.30 -9.60
CA ALA A 228 14.29 9.69 -10.02
C ALA A 228 13.64 10.66 -9.01
N ILE A 229 12.43 10.33 -8.54
CA ILE A 229 11.73 11.08 -7.50
C ILE A 229 12.51 11.05 -6.20
N LYS A 230 12.93 9.85 -5.74
CA LYS A 230 13.65 9.65 -4.47
C LYS A 230 14.91 10.50 -4.34
N ARG A 231 15.65 10.70 -5.44
CA ARG A 231 16.85 11.54 -5.49
C ARG A 231 16.59 13.03 -5.23
N LYS A 232 15.36 13.49 -5.46
CA LYS A 232 14.94 14.89 -5.26
C LYS A 232 14.33 15.14 -3.88
N ILE A 233 13.99 14.08 -3.14
CA ILE A 233 13.31 14.21 -1.84
C ILE A 233 14.25 14.82 -0.79
N PRO A 234 13.86 15.93 -0.13
CA PRO A 234 14.66 16.51 0.96
C PRO A 234 14.80 15.54 2.15
N ALA A 235 15.90 15.62 2.88
CA ALA A 235 16.23 14.65 3.95
C ALA A 235 15.19 14.53 5.08
N LYS A 236 14.39 15.57 5.31
CA LYS A 236 13.35 15.58 6.36
C LYS A 236 11.97 15.14 5.86
N VAL A 237 11.80 14.96 4.55
CA VAL A 237 10.54 14.55 3.94
C VAL A 237 10.51 13.03 3.89
N LYS A 238 9.47 12.42 4.46
CA LYS A 238 9.29 10.96 4.41
C LYS A 238 8.88 10.57 2.99
N PHE A 239 9.59 9.61 2.41
CA PHE A 239 9.26 9.06 1.10
C PHE A 239 8.65 7.66 1.23
N ILE A 240 7.45 7.49 0.70
CA ILE A 240 6.73 6.21 0.65
C ILE A 240 6.71 5.76 -0.80
N GLU A 241 7.51 4.75 -1.12
CA GLU A 241 7.67 4.24 -2.47
C GLU A 241 6.66 3.14 -2.80
N ARG A 242 6.00 3.27 -3.94
CA ARG A 242 5.10 2.27 -4.53
C ARG A 242 5.63 1.89 -5.92
N GLY A 243 6.70 1.09 -5.89
CA GLY A 243 7.49 0.70 -7.07
C GLY A 243 6.87 -0.44 -7.88
N HIS A 244 7.63 -0.95 -8.85
CA HIS A 244 7.20 -2.08 -9.66
C HIS A 244 7.05 -3.35 -8.81
N LYS A 245 5.96 -4.07 -9.03
CA LYS A 245 5.61 -5.30 -8.32
C LYS A 245 5.02 -6.32 -9.29
N PHE A 246 5.12 -7.58 -8.89
CA PHE A 246 4.78 -8.75 -9.67
C PHE A 246 4.07 -9.77 -8.79
N SER A 247 3.12 -10.50 -9.36
CA SER A 247 2.34 -11.50 -8.65
C SER A 247 2.23 -12.81 -9.43
N VAL A 248 1.96 -13.91 -8.74
CA VAL A 248 1.92 -15.27 -9.30
C VAL A 248 0.72 -16.06 -8.80
N ALA A 249 0.43 -17.17 -9.47
CA ALA A 249 -0.44 -18.22 -8.98
C ALA A 249 0.34 -19.53 -8.78
N ILE A 250 -0.04 -20.32 -7.79
CA ILE A 250 0.49 -21.66 -7.53
C ILE A 250 -0.70 -22.60 -7.37
N VAL A 251 -0.77 -23.63 -8.21
CA VAL A 251 -1.87 -24.59 -8.27
C VAL A 251 -1.29 -26.00 -8.13
N THR A 252 -1.73 -26.75 -7.12
CA THR A 252 -1.37 -28.17 -7.02
C THR A 252 -2.27 -29.01 -7.91
N LYS A 253 -1.77 -30.16 -8.36
CA LYS A 253 -2.41 -31.03 -9.35
C LYS A 253 -3.88 -31.32 -9.03
N GLU A 254 -4.17 -31.59 -7.77
CA GLU A 254 -5.50 -31.94 -7.24
C GLU A 254 -6.52 -30.80 -7.45
N PHE A 255 -6.04 -29.56 -7.55
CA PHE A 255 -6.84 -28.35 -7.73
C PHE A 255 -6.74 -27.75 -9.13
N ALA A 256 -6.05 -28.41 -10.07
CA ALA A 256 -5.92 -27.99 -11.47
C ALA A 256 -7.19 -28.32 -12.30
N ASP A 257 -8.35 -27.89 -11.80
CA ASP A 257 -9.67 -28.13 -12.38
C ASP A 257 -10.27 -26.89 -13.08
N GLU A 258 -11.48 -27.04 -13.61
CA GLU A 258 -12.18 -25.95 -14.31
C GLU A 258 -12.53 -24.78 -13.38
N ARG A 259 -12.85 -25.06 -12.11
CA ARG A 259 -13.19 -24.03 -11.13
C ARG A 259 -12.00 -23.13 -10.84
N THR A 260 -10.82 -23.71 -10.63
CA THR A 260 -9.58 -22.96 -10.42
C THR A 260 -9.21 -22.17 -11.67
N ALA A 261 -9.44 -22.72 -12.87
CA ALA A 261 -9.23 -22.00 -14.13
C ALA A 261 -10.14 -20.77 -14.25
N ASP A 262 -11.42 -20.88 -13.90
CA ASP A 262 -12.37 -19.75 -13.87
C ASP A 262 -11.93 -18.66 -12.89
N LEU A 263 -11.56 -19.05 -11.67
CA LEU A 263 -11.10 -18.10 -10.65
C LEU A 263 -9.80 -17.39 -11.05
N LEU A 264 -8.86 -18.10 -11.67
CA LEU A 264 -7.63 -17.50 -12.19
C LEU A 264 -7.90 -16.58 -13.38
N ALA A 265 -8.80 -16.95 -14.30
CA ALA A 265 -9.22 -16.10 -15.40
C ALA A 265 -9.84 -14.79 -14.90
N LEU A 266 -10.61 -14.83 -13.80
CA LEU A 266 -11.17 -13.65 -13.15
C LEU A 266 -10.07 -12.70 -12.62
N ASP A 267 -9.05 -13.24 -11.95
CA ASP A 267 -7.91 -12.45 -11.47
C ASP A 267 -7.09 -11.83 -12.61
N ILE A 268 -7.02 -12.48 -13.78
CA ILE A 268 -6.38 -11.93 -14.98
C ILE A 268 -7.24 -10.81 -15.61
N SER A 269 -8.57 -10.97 -15.59
CA SER A 269 -9.48 -10.13 -16.38
C SER A 269 -9.91 -8.83 -15.69
N ARG A 270 -9.93 -8.76 -14.34
CA ARG A 270 -10.44 -7.60 -13.57
C ARG A 270 -9.78 -6.26 -13.89
N PHE A 271 -8.53 -6.27 -14.34
CA PHE A 271 -7.78 -5.07 -14.77
C PHE A 271 -6.93 -5.35 -16.01
N ASP A 272 -7.38 -6.24 -16.89
CA ASP A 272 -6.65 -6.70 -18.09
C ASP A 272 -5.17 -7.00 -17.82
N GLN A 273 -4.88 -7.53 -16.64
CA GLN A 273 -3.54 -7.83 -16.13
C GLN A 273 -2.57 -6.64 -16.03
N ARG A 274 -3.06 -5.44 -15.72
CA ARG A 274 -2.24 -4.22 -15.59
C ARG A 274 -1.96 -3.78 -14.15
N GLY A 275 -2.62 -4.40 -13.19
CA GLY A 275 -2.39 -4.18 -11.76
C GLY A 275 -1.17 -4.94 -11.24
N CYS A 276 -0.53 -4.44 -10.19
CA CYS A 276 0.59 -5.09 -9.50
C CYS A 276 0.22 -6.46 -8.88
N LEU A 277 -1.05 -6.65 -8.53
CA LEU A 277 -1.63 -7.92 -8.07
C LEU A 277 -1.98 -8.88 -9.20
N SER A 278 -1.70 -8.55 -10.46
CA SER A 278 -2.03 -9.43 -11.58
C SER A 278 -1.07 -10.60 -11.68
N PRO A 279 -1.56 -11.85 -11.69
CA PRO A 279 -0.70 -13.00 -11.84
C PRO A 279 -0.13 -13.03 -13.26
N GLN A 280 1.19 -13.10 -13.40
CA GLN A 280 1.85 -13.20 -14.71
C GLN A 280 2.31 -14.64 -15.04
N VAL A 281 2.51 -15.44 -14.01
CA VAL A 281 2.82 -16.87 -14.11
C VAL A 281 1.96 -17.67 -13.16
N CYS A 282 1.49 -18.82 -13.61
CA CYS A 282 0.88 -19.85 -12.81
C CYS A 282 1.80 -21.07 -12.81
N PHE A 283 2.28 -21.43 -11.62
CA PHE A 283 3.01 -22.67 -11.40
C PHE A 283 2.03 -23.80 -11.14
N VAL A 284 2.08 -24.84 -11.97
CA VAL A 284 1.31 -26.07 -11.77
C VAL A 284 2.23 -27.12 -11.18
N VAL A 285 1.94 -27.53 -9.95
CA VAL A 285 2.78 -28.46 -9.17
C VAL A 285 2.28 -29.88 -9.38
N GLU A 286 3.06 -30.70 -10.08
CA GLU A 286 2.72 -32.08 -10.41
C GLU A 286 3.92 -33.02 -10.24
N ARG A 287 3.78 -34.06 -9.41
CA ARG A 287 4.76 -35.15 -9.31
C ARG A 287 4.46 -36.24 -10.36
N GLY A 288 5.50 -36.69 -11.06
CA GLY A 288 5.43 -37.88 -11.93
C GLY A 288 5.06 -37.56 -13.38
N THR A 289 4.05 -38.27 -13.91
CA THR A 289 3.65 -38.14 -15.32
C THR A 289 3.21 -36.71 -15.63
N ARG A 290 3.84 -36.10 -16.63
CA ARG A 290 3.59 -34.71 -17.04
C ARG A 290 2.34 -34.62 -17.90
N GLY A 291 1.58 -33.53 -17.73
CA GLY A 291 0.46 -33.18 -18.60
C GLY A 291 -0.56 -32.25 -17.95
N THR A 292 -0.56 -32.15 -16.62
CA THR A 292 -1.55 -31.35 -15.88
C THR A 292 -1.45 -29.86 -16.25
N GLY A 293 -0.25 -29.31 -16.43
CA GLY A 293 -0.09 -27.92 -16.84
C GLY A 293 -0.69 -27.61 -18.21
N HIS A 294 -0.51 -28.51 -19.18
CA HIS A 294 -1.11 -28.37 -20.51
C HIS A 294 -2.65 -28.43 -20.46
N GLU A 295 -3.21 -29.43 -19.76
CA GLU A 295 -4.66 -29.55 -19.58
C GLU A 295 -5.27 -28.37 -18.83
N PHE A 296 -4.57 -27.87 -17.80
CA PHE A 296 -4.98 -26.68 -17.07
C PHE A 296 -4.92 -25.42 -17.94
N GLY A 297 -3.90 -25.29 -18.78
CA GLY A 297 -3.80 -24.21 -19.76
C GLY A 297 -4.96 -24.18 -20.75
N LEU A 298 -5.44 -25.35 -21.20
CA LEU A 298 -6.64 -25.45 -22.05
C LEU A 298 -7.92 -25.01 -21.32
N LYS A 299 -8.11 -25.44 -20.08
CA LYS A 299 -9.25 -25.00 -19.24
C LYS A 299 -9.22 -23.49 -19.02
N LEU A 300 -8.04 -22.93 -18.74
CA LEU A 300 -7.85 -21.49 -18.54
C LEU A 300 -8.12 -20.68 -19.81
N ALA A 301 -7.71 -21.18 -20.97
CA ALA A 301 -8.03 -20.56 -22.26
C ALA A 301 -9.55 -20.48 -22.49
N GLN A 302 -10.30 -21.55 -22.18
CA GLN A 302 -11.76 -21.55 -22.29
C GLN A 302 -12.41 -20.58 -21.30
N ALA A 303 -11.90 -20.49 -20.08
CA ALA A 303 -12.38 -19.52 -19.09
C ALA A 303 -12.11 -18.07 -19.54
N LEU A 304 -10.91 -17.78 -20.05
CA LEU A 304 -10.55 -16.45 -20.56
C LEU A 304 -11.40 -16.03 -21.76
N GLU A 305 -11.77 -16.96 -22.65
CA GLU A 305 -12.72 -16.68 -23.74
C GLU A 305 -14.07 -16.19 -23.19
N ARG A 306 -14.64 -16.91 -22.20
CA ARG A 306 -15.90 -16.49 -21.55
C ARG A 306 -15.79 -15.13 -20.87
N PHE A 307 -14.68 -14.87 -20.19
CA PHE A 307 -14.45 -13.57 -19.54
C PHE A 307 -14.18 -12.44 -20.53
N SER A 308 -13.67 -12.71 -21.73
CA SER A 308 -13.57 -11.71 -22.80
C SER A 308 -14.95 -11.28 -23.31
N ASP A 309 -15.94 -12.17 -23.34
CA ASP A 309 -17.32 -11.79 -23.68
C ASP A 309 -17.96 -10.92 -22.59
N GLU A 310 -17.77 -11.27 -21.31
CA GLU A 310 -18.34 -10.53 -20.18
C GLU A 310 -17.61 -9.21 -19.91
N LEU A 311 -16.28 -9.22 -20.02
CA LEU A 311 -15.38 -8.11 -19.80
C LEU A 311 -14.52 -7.92 -21.06
N PRO A 312 -15.02 -7.23 -22.09
CA PRO A 312 -14.24 -7.00 -23.30
C PRO A 312 -12.96 -6.21 -23.01
N THR A 313 -11.86 -6.56 -23.66
CA THR A 313 -10.64 -5.73 -23.62
C THR A 313 -10.80 -4.47 -24.46
N ASN A 314 -10.08 -3.40 -24.14
CA ASN A 314 -10.03 -2.17 -24.95
C ASN A 314 -8.58 -1.82 -25.34
N LEU A 315 -7.89 -2.80 -25.94
CA LEU A 315 -6.49 -2.68 -26.30
C LEU A 315 -6.27 -1.70 -27.46
N ARG A 316 -5.28 -0.83 -27.29
CA ARG A 316 -4.77 0.05 -28.35
C ARG A 316 -3.94 -0.74 -29.36
N GLU A 317 -3.77 -0.22 -30.56
CA GLU A 317 -3.02 -0.90 -31.64
C GLU A 317 -1.58 -1.25 -31.26
N GLY A 318 -0.87 -0.35 -30.55
CA GLY A 318 0.49 -0.65 -30.07
C GLY A 318 0.54 -1.79 -29.04
N GLU A 319 -0.53 -1.97 -28.27
CA GLU A 319 -0.64 -3.06 -27.29
C GLU A 319 -0.93 -4.39 -28.00
N LYS A 320 -1.80 -4.40 -29.00
CA LYS A 320 -2.02 -5.57 -29.87
C LYS A 320 -0.73 -6.01 -30.57
N ALA A 321 0.06 -5.06 -31.05
CA ALA A 321 1.38 -5.34 -31.63
C ALA A 321 2.34 -5.95 -30.60
N SER A 322 2.36 -5.42 -29.36
CA SER A 322 3.16 -5.94 -28.26
C SER A 322 2.77 -7.37 -27.88
N VAL A 323 1.46 -7.67 -27.81
CA VAL A 323 0.95 -9.03 -27.59
C VAL A 323 1.35 -9.96 -28.73
N THR A 324 1.27 -9.51 -29.97
CA THR A 324 1.69 -10.32 -31.14
C THR A 324 3.19 -10.64 -31.08
N GLN A 325 4.03 -9.65 -30.78
CA GLN A 325 5.47 -9.85 -30.60
C GLN A 325 5.76 -10.82 -29.45
N PHE A 326 5.06 -10.68 -28.32
CA PHE A 326 5.17 -11.56 -27.18
C PHE A 326 4.86 -13.02 -27.55
N ARG A 327 3.75 -13.27 -28.25
CA ARG A 327 3.33 -14.61 -28.71
C ARG A 327 4.41 -15.26 -29.58
N LEU A 328 4.86 -14.56 -30.61
CA LEU A 328 5.89 -15.05 -31.53
C LEU A 328 7.21 -15.34 -30.80
N THR A 329 7.61 -14.48 -29.87
CA THR A 329 8.83 -14.69 -29.07
C THR A 329 8.70 -15.94 -28.19
N CYS A 330 7.54 -16.17 -27.57
CA CYS A 330 7.30 -17.37 -26.77
C CYS A 330 7.37 -18.65 -27.62
N GLU A 331 6.75 -18.65 -28.81
CA GLU A 331 6.84 -19.78 -29.75
C GLU A 331 8.28 -20.05 -30.18
N MET A 332 9.05 -19.01 -30.51
CA MET A 332 10.49 -19.13 -30.84
C MET A 332 11.32 -19.72 -29.70
N LEU A 333 10.93 -19.46 -28.44
CA LEU A 333 11.58 -20.03 -27.26
C LEU A 333 11.14 -21.46 -26.95
N GLY A 334 10.16 -21.98 -27.70
CA GLY A 334 9.66 -23.36 -27.63
C GLY A 334 8.39 -23.54 -26.79
N ALA A 335 7.69 -22.46 -26.43
CA ALA A 335 6.42 -22.56 -25.73
C ALA A 335 5.28 -22.89 -26.70
N ARG A 336 4.23 -23.53 -26.17
CA ARG A 336 2.93 -23.62 -26.85
C ARG A 336 2.11 -22.40 -26.49
N VAL A 337 1.56 -21.71 -27.48
CA VAL A 337 0.75 -20.51 -27.26
C VAL A 337 -0.69 -20.78 -27.66
N LEU A 338 -1.61 -20.58 -26.72
CA LEU A 338 -3.05 -20.57 -26.95
C LEU A 338 -3.52 -19.11 -26.97
N SER A 339 -4.23 -18.73 -28.01
CA SER A 339 -4.72 -17.35 -28.14
C SER A 339 -5.78 -17.19 -29.24
N PRO A 340 -6.67 -16.20 -29.12
CA PRO A 340 -7.55 -15.76 -30.19
C PRO A 340 -6.83 -14.76 -31.13
N PRO A 341 -7.33 -14.58 -32.36
CA PRO A 341 -6.73 -13.65 -33.35
C PRO A 341 -6.78 -12.17 -32.93
N ASP A 342 -7.70 -11.77 -32.06
CA ASP A 342 -7.99 -10.38 -31.71
C ASP A 342 -7.14 -9.80 -30.56
N ALA A 343 -6.18 -10.59 -30.05
CA ALA A 343 -5.30 -10.26 -28.93
C ALA A 343 -5.98 -10.18 -27.54
N SER A 344 -7.23 -10.64 -27.39
CA SER A 344 -7.99 -10.47 -26.13
C SER A 344 -7.41 -11.23 -24.92
N TRP A 345 -6.75 -12.37 -25.13
CA TRP A 345 -6.02 -13.10 -24.09
C TRP A 345 -4.89 -13.95 -24.67
N THR A 346 -3.93 -14.39 -23.85
CA THR A 346 -2.87 -15.32 -24.26
C THR A 346 -2.51 -16.27 -23.13
N VAL A 347 -2.48 -17.57 -23.37
CA VAL A 347 -1.95 -18.58 -22.44
C VAL A 347 -0.70 -19.21 -23.05
N VAL A 348 0.43 -19.08 -22.37
CA VAL A 348 1.73 -19.60 -22.81
C VAL A 348 2.12 -20.78 -21.96
N ILE A 349 2.14 -21.98 -22.53
CA ILE A 349 2.39 -23.23 -21.82
C ILE A 349 3.84 -23.66 -22.06
N TRP A 350 4.58 -23.80 -20.96
CA TRP A 350 5.96 -24.27 -20.96
C TRP A 350 6.00 -25.76 -20.59
N ASP A 351 5.84 -26.61 -21.59
CA ASP A 351 5.94 -28.06 -21.44
C ASP A 351 7.39 -28.53 -21.60
N THR A 352 7.71 -29.63 -20.92
CA THR A 352 9.01 -30.29 -20.98
C THR A 352 8.95 -31.60 -21.78
N GLU A 353 7.96 -31.74 -22.66
CA GLU A 353 7.65 -32.96 -23.41
C GLU A 353 8.77 -33.44 -24.35
N HIS A 354 9.74 -32.60 -24.70
CA HIS A 354 10.76 -32.94 -25.72
C HIS A 354 12.04 -33.58 -25.17
N GLY A 355 11.96 -34.35 -24.09
CA GLY A 355 13.06 -35.26 -23.68
C GLY A 355 14.42 -34.60 -23.42
N THR A 356 14.50 -33.27 -23.41
CA THR A 356 15.71 -32.56 -23.04
C THR A 356 15.85 -32.70 -21.54
N ARG A 357 16.81 -33.53 -21.13
CA ARG A 357 17.37 -33.58 -19.77
C ARG A 357 18.10 -32.28 -19.40
N ASP A 358 17.79 -31.17 -20.08
CA ASP A 358 18.49 -29.93 -19.89
C ASP A 358 17.88 -29.19 -18.71
N THR A 359 18.72 -29.11 -17.69
CA THR A 359 18.75 -28.10 -16.63
C THR A 359 18.66 -26.64 -17.13
N GLU A 360 18.44 -26.39 -18.42
CA GLU A 360 18.26 -25.08 -19.09
C GLU A 360 16.80 -24.66 -19.32
N VAL A 361 15.82 -25.38 -18.77
CA VAL A 361 14.44 -24.84 -18.62
C VAL A 361 14.44 -23.62 -17.68
N LYS A 362 15.52 -23.40 -16.92
CA LYS A 362 15.73 -22.19 -16.10
C LYS A 362 15.31 -20.93 -16.87
N ALA A 363 14.14 -20.43 -16.44
CA ALA A 363 13.63 -19.10 -16.66
C ALA A 363 13.41 -18.63 -18.11
N LYS A 364 13.16 -19.49 -19.11
CA LYS A 364 12.77 -19.00 -20.46
C LYS A 364 11.56 -18.07 -20.41
N TRP A 365 10.59 -18.40 -19.57
CA TRP A 365 9.41 -17.58 -19.30
C TRP A 365 9.77 -16.20 -18.72
N GLN A 366 10.84 -16.08 -17.94
CA GLN A 366 11.28 -14.81 -17.35
C GLN A 366 11.91 -13.85 -18.38
N ARG A 367 12.21 -14.32 -19.59
CA ARG A 367 12.87 -13.52 -20.64
C ARG A 367 11.90 -12.63 -21.41
N VAL A 368 10.59 -12.88 -21.28
CA VAL A 368 9.56 -12.18 -22.04
C VAL A 368 8.40 -11.89 -21.10
N ALA A 369 7.91 -10.66 -21.11
CA ALA A 369 6.73 -10.26 -20.37
C ALA A 369 5.84 -9.42 -21.26
N CYS A 370 4.54 -9.48 -21.03
CA CYS A 370 3.55 -8.65 -21.69
C CYS A 370 2.40 -8.37 -20.73
N SER A 371 1.88 -7.16 -20.76
CA SER A 371 0.59 -6.82 -20.17
C SER A 371 -0.50 -6.96 -21.23
N ALA A 372 -1.75 -7.25 -20.83
CA ALA A 372 -2.95 -7.52 -21.67
C ALA A 372 -3.39 -8.99 -21.62
N ARG A 373 -3.77 -9.45 -20.42
CA ARG A 373 -4.32 -10.79 -20.17
C ARG A 373 -3.45 -11.93 -20.74
N THR A 374 -2.14 -11.87 -20.50
CA THR A 374 -1.17 -12.89 -20.93
C THR A 374 -0.61 -13.67 -19.75
N ILE A 375 -0.72 -14.99 -19.70
CA ILE A 375 -0.22 -15.77 -18.56
C ILE A 375 0.67 -16.92 -18.99
N HIS A 376 1.78 -17.09 -18.27
CA HIS A 376 2.63 -18.27 -18.41
C HIS A 376 2.12 -19.40 -17.51
N ILE A 377 1.99 -20.61 -18.05
CA ILE A 377 1.78 -21.84 -17.29
C ILE A 377 3.10 -22.61 -17.26
N VAL A 378 3.63 -22.81 -16.06
CA VAL A 378 4.92 -23.50 -15.84
C VAL A 378 4.69 -24.72 -14.96
N THR A 379 4.93 -25.91 -15.50
CA THR A 379 4.79 -27.15 -14.72
C THR A 379 6.09 -27.46 -13.97
N VAL A 380 5.99 -27.70 -12.66
CA VAL A 380 7.12 -28.05 -11.79
C VAL A 380 6.81 -29.30 -10.97
N ASP A 381 7.85 -30.00 -10.51
CA ASP A 381 7.71 -31.27 -9.78
C ASP A 381 7.43 -31.13 -8.28
N SER A 382 7.60 -29.92 -7.74
CA SER A 382 7.56 -29.66 -6.30
C SER A 382 7.43 -28.16 -5.99
N LEU A 383 6.97 -27.86 -4.77
CA LEU A 383 6.94 -26.49 -4.24
C LEU A 383 8.34 -25.89 -4.10
N ASP A 384 9.34 -26.71 -3.76
CA ASP A 384 10.75 -26.28 -3.69
C ASP A 384 11.24 -25.70 -5.03
N LYS A 385 10.81 -26.27 -6.16
CA LYS A 385 11.12 -25.72 -7.48
C LYS A 385 10.42 -24.40 -7.77
N VAL A 386 9.19 -24.21 -7.28
CA VAL A 386 8.53 -22.90 -7.34
C VAL A 386 9.38 -21.87 -6.59
N PHE A 387 9.84 -22.22 -5.39
CA PHE A 387 10.67 -21.34 -4.56
C PHE A 387 12.02 -21.02 -5.21
N GLU A 388 12.67 -21.99 -5.84
CA GLU A 388 13.92 -21.77 -6.61
C GLU A 388 13.71 -20.77 -7.77
N GLU A 389 12.59 -20.87 -8.49
CA GLU A 389 12.26 -19.98 -9.62
C GLU A 389 11.86 -18.57 -9.17
N LEU A 390 11.17 -18.45 -8.02
CA LEU A 390 10.72 -17.16 -7.49
C LEU A 390 11.82 -16.38 -6.76
N ARG A 391 12.81 -17.04 -6.18
CA ARG A 391 13.84 -16.41 -5.33
C ARG A 391 14.55 -15.22 -6.00
N PRO A 392 14.95 -15.25 -7.29
CA PRO A 392 15.57 -14.10 -7.96
C PRO A 392 14.63 -12.90 -8.12
N LEU A 393 13.31 -13.14 -8.11
CA LEU A 393 12.26 -12.15 -8.30
C LEU A 393 11.63 -11.69 -6.97
N GLY A 394 12.03 -12.25 -5.83
CA GLY A 394 11.38 -12.05 -4.53
C GLY A 394 11.18 -10.59 -4.14
N LYS A 395 12.16 -9.71 -4.42
CA LYS A 395 12.05 -8.26 -4.13
C LYS A 395 10.89 -7.55 -4.85
N PHE A 396 10.43 -8.12 -5.97
CA PHE A 396 9.29 -7.65 -6.75
C PHE A 396 8.01 -8.40 -6.43
N LEU A 397 8.09 -9.56 -5.77
CA LEU A 397 6.93 -10.37 -5.44
C LEU A 397 6.00 -9.60 -4.49
N GLN A 398 4.71 -9.57 -4.81
CA GLN A 398 3.71 -8.88 -4.01
C GLN A 398 2.58 -9.83 -3.62
N GLY A 399 1.91 -10.42 -4.61
CA GLY A 399 0.79 -11.32 -4.42
C GLY A 399 1.09 -12.75 -4.87
N VAL A 400 0.60 -13.73 -4.09
CA VAL A 400 0.61 -15.15 -4.44
C VAL A 400 -0.81 -15.70 -4.31
N ALA A 401 -1.44 -16.00 -5.44
CA ALA A 401 -2.69 -16.75 -5.46
C ALA A 401 -2.40 -18.25 -5.30
N VAL A 402 -3.16 -18.94 -4.47
CA VAL A 402 -2.98 -20.39 -4.23
C VAL A 402 -4.27 -21.17 -4.49
N ALA A 403 -4.13 -22.36 -5.07
CA ALA A 403 -5.16 -23.38 -5.15
C ALA A 403 -4.54 -24.72 -4.75
N MET A 404 -4.70 -25.10 -3.49
CA MET A 404 -4.04 -26.23 -2.83
C MET A 404 -4.74 -26.54 -1.50
N ASP A 405 -4.31 -27.60 -0.83
CA ASP A 405 -4.82 -27.89 0.51
C ASP A 405 -4.23 -26.94 1.58
N PHE A 406 -4.82 -26.95 2.77
CA PHE A 406 -4.42 -26.03 3.84
C PHE A 406 -2.98 -26.28 4.35
N ALA A 407 -2.56 -27.55 4.43
CA ALA A 407 -1.23 -27.89 4.94
C ALA A 407 -0.13 -27.46 3.95
N GLU A 408 -0.39 -27.60 2.65
CA GLU A 408 0.47 -27.06 1.59
C GLU A 408 0.50 -25.53 1.62
N ALA A 409 -0.65 -24.88 1.81
CA ALA A 409 -0.73 -23.43 1.91
C ALA A 409 0.08 -22.87 3.08
N GLU A 410 0.04 -23.50 4.27
CA GLU A 410 0.84 -23.10 5.43
C GLU A 410 2.35 -23.10 5.11
N GLN A 411 2.84 -24.12 4.39
CA GLN A 411 4.25 -24.21 3.98
C GLN A 411 4.64 -23.09 3.00
N ILE A 412 3.75 -22.76 2.06
CA ILE A 412 4.02 -21.72 1.07
C ILE A 412 4.05 -20.33 1.71
N VAL A 413 3.10 -20.03 2.60
CA VAL A 413 2.92 -18.69 3.18
C VAL A 413 4.20 -18.19 3.84
N GLU A 414 4.85 -19.02 4.67
CA GLU A 414 6.12 -18.63 5.31
C GLU A 414 7.22 -18.42 4.27
N ALA A 415 7.38 -19.35 3.32
CA ALA A 415 8.44 -19.29 2.31
C ALA A 415 8.32 -18.06 1.39
N VAL A 416 7.12 -17.78 0.86
CA VAL A 416 6.92 -16.63 -0.04
C VAL A 416 6.90 -15.30 0.73
N GLY A 417 6.47 -15.31 1.99
CA GLY A 417 6.59 -14.16 2.89
C GLY A 417 8.05 -13.77 3.11
N GLN A 418 8.94 -14.74 3.36
CA GLN A 418 10.39 -14.50 3.46
C GLN A 418 11.01 -13.96 2.16
N MET A 419 10.41 -14.27 1.01
CA MET A 419 10.87 -13.74 -0.29
C MET A 419 10.42 -12.30 -0.55
N GLY A 420 9.34 -11.85 0.10
CA GLY A 420 8.83 -10.48 -0.04
C GLY A 420 7.33 -10.36 -0.37
N ALA A 421 6.61 -11.48 -0.53
CA ALA A 421 5.16 -11.43 -0.77
C ALA A 421 4.44 -10.77 0.43
N SER A 422 3.58 -9.80 0.16
CA SER A 422 2.76 -9.15 1.18
C SER A 422 1.30 -9.63 1.16
N ARG A 423 0.94 -10.52 0.23
CA ARG A 423 -0.40 -11.09 0.10
C ARG A 423 -0.33 -12.55 -0.36
N VAL A 424 -0.92 -13.45 0.40
CA VAL A 424 -1.23 -14.82 -0.05
C VAL A 424 -2.73 -15.02 0.10
N CYS A 425 -3.42 -15.45 -0.95
CA CYS A 425 -4.86 -15.64 -0.93
C CYS A 425 -5.30 -16.73 -1.92
N PRO A 426 -6.54 -17.23 -1.83
CA PRO A 426 -7.08 -18.11 -2.86
C PRO A 426 -7.07 -17.47 -4.25
N VAL A 427 -6.96 -18.30 -5.29
CA VAL A 427 -7.24 -17.85 -6.67
C VAL A 427 -8.62 -17.20 -6.78
N GLY A 428 -8.74 -16.16 -7.59
CA GLY A 428 -9.94 -15.34 -7.75
C GLY A 428 -10.12 -14.25 -6.70
N GLN A 429 -9.22 -14.14 -5.73
CA GLN A 429 -9.24 -13.11 -4.68
C GLN A 429 -8.04 -12.15 -4.78
N LEU A 430 -7.13 -12.35 -5.74
CA LEU A 430 -5.87 -11.64 -5.76
C LEU A 430 -6.06 -10.16 -6.06
N GLN A 431 -6.97 -9.84 -6.99
CA GLN A 431 -7.26 -8.47 -7.44
C GLN A 431 -8.21 -7.67 -6.53
N ILE A 432 -8.73 -8.28 -5.47
CA ILE A 432 -9.65 -7.65 -4.52
C ILE A 432 -9.06 -7.71 -3.11
N PRO A 433 -7.96 -6.98 -2.85
CA PRO A 433 -7.42 -6.92 -1.52
C PRO A 433 -8.44 -6.34 -0.53
N PRO A 434 -8.64 -6.92 0.67
CA PRO A 434 -9.13 -6.20 1.83
C PRO A 434 -8.46 -4.83 1.96
N VAL A 435 -9.23 -3.85 2.43
CA VAL A 435 -8.72 -2.51 2.73
C VAL A 435 -7.66 -2.56 3.84
N GLU A 436 -7.70 -3.61 4.66
CA GLU A 436 -6.75 -3.91 5.73
C GLU A 436 -5.40 -4.43 5.22
N TRP A 437 -5.28 -4.72 3.92
CA TRP A 437 -4.05 -5.27 3.36
C TRP A 437 -2.87 -4.29 3.50
N SER A 438 -1.80 -4.77 4.13
CA SER A 438 -0.52 -4.07 4.19
C SER A 438 0.18 -4.11 2.82
N GLN A 439 -0.22 -3.23 1.91
CA GLN A 439 0.40 -3.07 0.60
C GLN A 439 1.92 -2.90 0.73
N ASP A 440 2.69 -3.71 0.01
CA ASP A 440 4.16 -3.79 0.10
C ASP A 440 4.71 -4.09 1.51
N GLY A 441 3.90 -4.70 2.38
CA GLY A 441 4.28 -5.13 3.73
C GLY A 441 4.07 -4.07 4.82
N LYS A 442 3.60 -2.86 4.48
CA LYS A 442 3.27 -1.81 5.45
C LYS A 442 2.00 -1.06 5.05
N HIS A 443 1.08 -0.93 5.99
CA HIS A 443 -0.12 -0.15 5.76
C HIS A 443 0.17 1.36 5.80
N LEU A 444 -0.43 2.12 4.86
CA LEU A 444 -0.15 3.55 4.70
C LEU A 444 -0.47 4.38 5.95
N ILE A 445 -1.57 4.06 6.66
CA ILE A 445 -1.97 4.74 7.90
C ILE A 445 -0.82 4.75 8.92
N SER A 446 -0.18 3.60 9.15
CA SER A 446 0.96 3.50 10.07
C SER A 446 2.15 4.34 9.62
N ASP A 447 2.33 4.51 8.31
CA ASP A 447 3.40 5.33 7.75
C ASP A 447 3.10 6.84 7.73
N LEU A 448 1.84 7.25 7.80
CA LEU A 448 1.43 8.65 7.79
C LEU A 448 1.48 9.33 9.17
N VAL A 449 1.50 8.55 10.25
CA VAL A 449 1.42 9.07 11.60
C VAL A 449 2.76 9.08 12.33
N ARG A 450 2.92 10.04 13.24
CA ARG A 450 3.96 10.04 14.28
C ARG A 450 3.31 10.00 15.65
N TRP A 451 4.00 9.42 16.61
CA TRP A 451 3.51 9.32 17.98
C TRP A 451 4.12 10.40 18.89
N CYS A 452 3.32 10.90 19.82
CA CYS A 452 3.78 11.62 21.00
C CYS A 452 3.35 10.82 22.22
N ASP A 453 4.32 10.38 23.01
CA ASP A 453 4.05 9.75 24.30
C ASP A 453 4.09 10.83 25.39
N TRP A 454 3.13 10.78 26.30
CA TRP A 454 2.99 11.69 27.43
C TRP A 454 3.11 10.90 28.72
N GLU A 455 4.23 11.12 29.40
CA GLU A 455 4.50 10.57 30.72
C GLU A 455 3.89 11.44 31.82
N GLN A 456 3.61 10.85 32.96
CA GLN A 456 3.14 11.59 34.12
C GLN A 456 4.21 12.61 34.57
N ILE A 457 3.88 13.90 34.49
CA ILE A 457 4.78 14.98 34.91
C ILE A 457 4.77 15.04 36.44
N LEU A 458 5.69 14.32 37.06
CA LEU A 458 5.95 14.37 38.49
C LEU A 458 7.05 15.40 38.76
N MET A 459 6.67 16.62 39.13
CA MET A 459 7.61 17.63 39.59
C MET A 459 7.91 17.41 41.08
N PRO A 460 9.18 17.31 41.50
CA PRO A 460 9.52 17.35 42.91
C PRO A 460 9.02 18.67 43.53
N SER A 461 8.50 18.64 44.76
CA SER A 461 8.20 19.89 45.49
C SER A 461 9.45 20.73 45.66
N SER A 462 9.30 22.05 45.54
CA SER A 462 10.36 23.06 45.75
C SER A 462 11.13 22.89 47.07
N ASP A 463 10.48 22.29 48.07
CA ASP A 463 10.98 22.30 49.45
C ASP A 463 11.80 21.06 49.82
N LEU A 464 11.86 20.03 48.96
CA LEU A 464 12.48 18.73 49.32
C LEU A 464 13.45 18.13 48.27
N GLY A 465 13.49 18.62 47.03
CA GLY A 465 14.51 18.22 46.03
C GLY A 465 14.54 16.72 45.68
N TRP A 466 15.67 16.29 45.12
CA TRP A 466 15.98 14.88 44.82
C TRP A 466 16.77 14.26 45.97
N VAL A 467 16.36 13.08 46.45
CA VAL A 467 17.03 12.35 47.53
C VAL A 467 17.74 11.11 47.00
N GLU A 468 18.97 10.89 47.46
CA GLU A 468 19.74 9.69 47.16
C GLU A 468 19.14 8.48 47.88
N ILE A 469 18.75 7.47 47.10
CA ILE A 469 18.20 6.21 47.61
C ILE A 469 19.14 5.03 47.41
N PHE A 470 20.14 5.19 46.54
CA PHE A 470 21.12 4.15 46.25
C PHE A 470 22.44 4.77 45.77
N ARG A 471 23.54 4.21 46.28
CA ARG A 471 24.90 4.45 45.83
C ARG A 471 25.64 3.12 45.90
N GLY A 472 26.05 2.58 44.77
CA GLY A 472 26.63 1.23 44.74
C GLY A 472 27.11 0.80 43.37
N ASP A 473 27.34 -0.51 43.19
CA ASP A 473 27.83 -1.05 41.93
C ASP A 473 26.78 -0.97 40.81
N GLU A 474 27.27 -0.98 39.57
CA GLU A 474 26.47 -0.83 38.36
C GLU A 474 25.42 -1.93 38.17
N ILE A 475 25.69 -3.17 38.61
CA ILE A 475 24.76 -4.30 38.44
C ILE A 475 23.55 -4.13 39.35
N LEU A 476 23.77 -3.78 40.63
CA LEU A 476 22.66 -3.51 41.54
C LEU A 476 21.91 -2.24 41.16
N GLY A 477 22.63 -1.20 40.71
CA GLY A 477 22.03 0.03 40.20
C GLY A 477 21.11 -0.21 39.00
N ALA A 478 21.52 -1.09 38.06
CA ALA A 478 20.70 -1.47 36.92
C ALA A 478 19.42 -2.21 37.33
N LYS A 479 19.49 -3.13 38.31
CA LYS A 479 18.29 -3.81 38.84
C LYS A 479 17.34 -2.83 39.51
N LEU A 480 17.86 -1.92 40.33
CA LEU A 480 17.05 -0.90 40.98
C LEU A 480 16.39 0.04 39.99
N ARG A 481 17.12 0.44 38.95
CA ARG A 481 16.56 1.20 37.85
C ARG A 481 15.37 0.49 37.21
N MET A 482 15.50 -0.80 36.87
CA MET A 482 14.40 -1.56 36.26
C MET A 482 13.15 -1.60 37.13
N GLU A 483 13.32 -1.72 38.45
CA GLU A 483 12.19 -1.71 39.39
C GLU A 483 11.56 -0.32 39.53
N LEU A 484 12.36 0.75 39.62
CA LEU A 484 11.85 2.11 39.63
C LEU A 484 11.09 2.44 38.33
N GLU A 485 11.60 2.02 37.18
CA GLU A 485 10.91 2.11 35.88
C GLU A 485 9.58 1.32 35.90
N ARG A 486 9.59 0.09 36.44
CA ARG A 486 8.39 -0.76 36.59
C ARG A 486 7.30 -0.09 37.41
N PHE A 487 7.67 0.62 38.47
CA PHE A 487 6.75 1.35 39.35
C PHE A 487 6.46 2.79 38.90
N GLY A 488 6.99 3.23 37.76
CA GLY A 488 6.81 4.60 37.25
C GLY A 488 7.33 5.68 38.20
N ILE A 489 8.41 5.38 38.94
CA ILE A 489 9.06 6.34 39.85
C ILE A 489 10.15 7.08 39.05
N PRO A 490 10.07 8.42 38.90
CA PRO A 490 11.13 9.18 38.26
C PRO A 490 12.43 9.06 39.06
N PHE A 491 13.56 8.89 38.37
CA PHE A 491 14.88 8.84 39.00
C PHE A 491 15.91 9.64 38.20
N SER A 492 16.90 10.20 38.90
CA SER A 492 18.12 10.76 38.33
C SER A 492 19.23 9.73 38.48
N LEU A 493 20.01 9.53 37.43
CA LEU A 493 21.15 8.64 37.42
C LEU A 493 22.43 9.46 37.26
N GLU A 494 23.28 9.40 38.29
CA GLU A 494 24.58 10.06 38.33
C GLU A 494 25.67 9.00 38.45
N THR A 495 26.82 9.25 37.82
CA THR A 495 28.01 8.42 37.99
C THR A 495 28.93 9.09 38.99
N ASP A 496 29.37 8.34 39.99
CA ASP A 496 30.34 8.77 40.99
C ASP A 496 31.50 7.77 41.04
N PHE A 497 32.56 8.06 41.78
CA PHE A 497 33.70 7.16 41.95
C PHE A 497 33.83 6.74 43.41
N ASP A 498 34.22 5.50 43.66
CA ASP A 498 34.53 5.05 45.02
C ASP A 498 35.73 5.87 45.54
N PRO A 499 35.60 6.61 46.65
CA PRO A 499 36.70 7.40 47.22
C PRO A 499 37.91 6.54 47.61
N ILE A 500 37.71 5.23 47.80
CA ILE A 500 38.72 4.25 48.20
C ILE A 500 39.31 3.54 46.97
N ASP A 501 38.56 3.44 45.87
CA ASP A 501 39.00 2.85 44.59
C ASP A 501 38.49 3.70 43.40
N PRO A 502 39.24 4.74 42.99
CA PRO A 502 38.83 5.67 41.94
C PRO A 502 38.61 5.01 40.57
N MET A 503 39.05 3.77 40.38
CA MET A 503 38.84 3.00 39.15
C MET A 503 37.50 2.25 39.15
N ARG A 504 36.78 2.25 40.28
CA ARG A 504 35.48 1.61 40.42
C ARG A 504 34.36 2.65 40.31
N PRO A 505 33.64 2.72 39.17
CA PRO A 505 32.49 3.60 39.04
C PRO A 505 31.36 3.11 39.95
N LEU A 506 30.72 4.06 40.63
CA LEU A 506 29.51 3.87 41.41
C LEU A 506 28.34 4.54 40.70
N ILE A 507 27.18 3.91 40.75
CA ILE A 507 25.93 4.52 40.32
C ILE A 507 25.25 5.13 41.54
N VAL A 508 24.89 6.41 41.41
CA VAL A 508 24.05 7.14 42.37
C VAL A 508 22.67 7.30 41.75
N ILE A 509 21.66 6.78 42.43
CA ILE A 509 20.25 6.92 42.03
C ILE A 509 19.55 7.82 43.03
N ARG A 510 18.95 8.88 42.50
CA ARG A 510 18.12 9.80 43.28
C ARG A 510 16.67 9.74 42.80
N VAL A 511 15.72 9.89 43.70
CA VAL A 511 14.28 10.01 43.38
C VAL A 511 13.71 11.31 43.97
N PRO A 512 12.56 11.81 43.50
CA PRO A 512 11.87 12.91 44.17
C PRO A 512 11.59 12.52 45.63
N ALA A 513 11.90 13.39 46.59
CA ALA A 513 11.75 13.10 48.03
C ALA A 513 10.36 12.59 48.43
N GLN A 514 9.32 13.04 47.72
CA GLN A 514 7.93 12.62 47.93
C GLN A 514 7.69 11.12 47.65
N ARG A 515 8.53 10.51 46.82
CA ARG A 515 8.48 9.09 46.45
C ARG A 515 9.55 8.26 47.16
N GLU A 516 10.29 8.84 48.12
CA GLU A 516 11.38 8.15 48.83
C GLU A 516 10.91 6.86 49.50
N SER A 517 9.75 6.89 50.17
CA SER A 517 9.17 5.73 50.84
C SER A 517 8.80 4.61 49.86
N GLU A 518 8.19 4.96 48.73
CA GLU A 518 7.84 3.99 47.68
C GLU A 518 9.09 3.41 47.00
N ALA A 519 10.07 4.26 46.72
CA ALA A 519 11.32 3.85 46.12
C ALA A 519 12.14 2.96 47.06
N LYS A 520 12.19 3.25 48.36
CA LYS A 520 12.83 2.40 49.37
C LYS A 520 12.15 1.03 49.50
N ASN A 521 10.84 0.95 49.31
CA ASN A 521 10.15 -0.33 49.24
C ASN A 521 10.56 -1.14 47.99
N ALA A 522 10.70 -0.48 46.83
CA ALA A 522 11.23 -1.12 45.62
C ALA A 522 12.69 -1.60 45.79
N VAL A 523 13.53 -0.84 46.51
CA VAL A 523 14.91 -1.25 46.87
C VAL A 523 14.92 -2.51 47.74
N ALA A 524 13.98 -2.61 48.69
CA ALA A 524 13.90 -3.74 49.60
C ALA A 524 13.52 -5.05 48.89
N GLU A 525 12.74 -5.00 47.81
CA GLU A 525 12.37 -6.17 47.00
C GLU A 525 13.56 -6.75 46.19
N ILE A 526 14.61 -5.96 45.94
CA ILE A 526 15.80 -6.36 45.17
C ILE A 526 16.92 -6.92 46.06
N SER A 527 16.86 -6.62 47.36
CA SER A 527 17.86 -7.01 48.36
C SER A 527 17.60 -8.40 48.96
N VAL A 528 16.60 -9.12 48.44
CA VAL A 528 16.29 -10.55 48.69
C VAL A 528 16.68 -11.35 47.46
#